data_AF-A0A2E6XPT5-F1
#
_entry.id   AF-A0A2E6XPT5-F1
#
_cell.length_a   1.000
_cell.length_b   1.000
_cell.length_c   1.000
_cell.angle_alpha   90.00
_cell.angle_beta   90.00
_cell.angle_gamma   90.00
#
_symmetry.space_group_name_H-M   'P 1'
#
loop_
_entity.id
_entity.type
_entity.pdbx_description
1 polymer ?
#
loop_
_entity_poly.entity_id
_entity_poly.type
_entity_poly.pdbx_seq_one_letter_code
_entity_poly.pdbx_strand_id
1 'polypeptide(L)'
;MRKLSIFILLFALTETSIGHANEDCISISEKSVKIEAWVSKKFEQDYRKIRLEFAEMGNTKVGLFFYPAENPSRVVAIGRCIPAYIAQHFLKKAWKYSLGTTHLVHQGFVSSHWAGVGTSLFSEHSMSSISPQQLNKLMDDTLDTESFHKIYRALTTQKEKVSAFGLMLDNPKLLGNNRR
;
A
#
# COMPACT_ATOMS: atom_id res chain seq x y z
N MET A 1 47.68 -33.94 -34.06
CA MET A 1 47.59 -33.41 -32.68
C MET A 1 46.36 -32.51 -32.59
N ARG A 2 45.29 -32.99 -31.93
CA ARG A 2 43.94 -32.40 -31.97
C ARG A 2 43.76 -31.56 -30.70
N LYS A 3 43.80 -30.22 -30.81
CA LYS A 3 43.63 -29.32 -29.65
C LYS A 3 42.16 -29.32 -29.21
N LEU A 4 41.90 -29.93 -28.06
CA LEU A 4 40.62 -29.91 -27.38
C LEU A 4 40.50 -28.59 -26.63
N SER A 5 39.68 -27.66 -27.12
CA SER A 5 39.39 -26.40 -26.43
C SER A 5 38.24 -26.64 -25.44
N ILE A 6 38.56 -26.65 -24.15
CA ILE A 6 37.59 -26.73 -23.06
C ILE A 6 37.06 -25.32 -22.83
N PHE A 7 35.78 -25.09 -23.15
CA PHE A 7 35.08 -23.84 -22.84
C PHE A 7 34.54 -23.94 -21.41
N ILE A 8 35.22 -23.31 -20.45
CA ILE A 8 34.72 -23.19 -19.06
C ILE A 8 33.73 -22.04 -19.03
N LEU A 9 32.44 -22.35 -18.98
CA LEU A 9 31.37 -21.38 -18.79
C LEU A 9 31.29 -21.05 -17.28
N LEU A 10 31.96 -19.99 -16.85
CA LEU A 10 31.80 -19.43 -15.52
C LEU A 10 30.42 -18.77 -15.41
N PHE A 11 29.45 -19.49 -14.85
CA PHE A 11 28.22 -18.90 -14.33
C PHE A 11 28.57 -18.09 -13.08
N ALA A 12 28.78 -16.78 -13.25
CA ALA A 12 28.82 -15.85 -12.14
C ALA A 12 27.40 -15.76 -11.54
N LEU A 13 27.15 -16.56 -10.50
CA LEU A 13 26.03 -16.36 -9.59
C LEU A 13 26.26 -15.03 -8.87
N THR A 14 25.78 -13.95 -9.46
CA THR A 14 25.61 -12.71 -8.72
C THR A 14 24.44 -12.94 -7.77
N GLU A 15 24.76 -13.12 -6.50
CA GLU A 15 23.78 -12.96 -5.43
C GLU A 15 23.30 -11.51 -5.47
N THR A 16 22.28 -11.25 -6.29
CA THR A 16 21.48 -10.04 -6.16
C THR A 16 20.73 -10.19 -4.85
N SER A 17 21.30 -9.66 -3.79
CA SER A 17 20.54 -9.28 -2.63
C SER A 17 19.48 -8.30 -3.13
N ILE A 18 18.25 -8.78 -3.33
CA ILE A 18 17.08 -7.93 -3.54
C ILE A 18 16.77 -7.27 -2.20
N GLY A 19 17.73 -6.47 -1.71
CA GLY A 19 17.46 -5.43 -0.74
C GLY A 19 16.77 -4.34 -1.51
N HIS A 20 15.47 -4.13 -1.27
CA HIS A 20 14.81 -2.91 -1.69
C HIS A 20 15.48 -1.74 -0.97
N ALA A 21 16.54 -1.20 -1.59
CA ALA A 21 17.11 0.08 -1.23
C ALA A 21 15.97 1.10 -1.21
N ASN A 22 15.99 2.00 -0.23
CA ASN A 22 14.99 3.05 -0.10
C ASN A 22 15.25 4.06 -1.22
N GLU A 23 14.87 3.72 -2.47
CA GLU A 23 15.00 4.62 -3.62
C GLU A 23 14.32 5.95 -3.29
N ASP A 24 14.93 7.06 -3.65
CA ASP A 24 14.34 8.37 -3.43
C ASP A 24 12.96 8.45 -4.10
N CYS A 25 12.05 9.21 -3.49
CA CYS A 25 10.72 9.40 -4.05
C CYS A 25 10.80 10.24 -5.32
N ILE A 26 10.59 9.58 -6.47
CA ILE A 26 10.38 10.26 -7.76
C ILE A 26 9.16 11.19 -7.64
N SER A 27 9.21 12.34 -8.30
CA SER A 27 8.10 13.30 -8.30
C SER A 27 6.83 12.69 -8.93
N ILE A 28 5.65 13.09 -8.44
CA ILE A 28 4.37 12.61 -9.01
C ILE A 28 4.13 13.09 -10.45
N SER A 29 4.81 14.15 -10.88
CA SER A 29 4.80 14.64 -12.27
C SER A 29 5.50 13.67 -13.22
N GLU A 30 6.51 12.96 -12.74
CA GLU A 30 7.23 11.94 -13.51
C GLU A 30 6.58 10.56 -13.34
N LYS A 31 6.13 10.23 -12.13
CA LYS A 31 5.49 8.95 -11.81
C LYS A 31 4.14 9.16 -11.14
N SER A 32 3.07 9.10 -11.94
CA SER A 32 1.70 9.21 -11.44
C SER A 32 1.37 8.14 -10.40
N VAL A 33 0.57 8.51 -9.40
CA VAL A 33 0.07 7.60 -8.36
C VAL A 33 -0.96 6.66 -8.96
N LYS A 34 -0.74 5.35 -8.88
CA LYS A 34 -1.73 4.34 -9.28
C LYS A 34 -2.68 4.07 -8.11
N ILE A 35 -3.99 4.17 -8.33
CA ILE A 35 -5.01 3.85 -7.33
C ILE A 35 -5.85 2.69 -7.82
N GLU A 36 -6.02 1.70 -6.98
CA GLU A 36 -6.98 0.64 -7.18
C GLU A 36 -8.03 0.70 -6.07
N ALA A 37 -9.23 1.14 -6.43
CA ALA A 37 -10.33 1.32 -5.49
C ALA A 37 -11.40 0.25 -5.72
N TRP A 38 -11.63 -0.56 -4.69
CA TRP A 38 -12.77 -1.45 -4.57
C TRP A 38 -13.89 -0.73 -3.82
N VAL A 39 -15.01 -0.54 -4.51
CA VAL A 39 -16.18 0.17 -3.97
C VAL A 39 -17.39 -0.74 -3.88
N SER A 40 -18.35 -0.35 -3.05
CA SER A 40 -19.59 -1.11 -2.84
C SER A 40 -20.38 -1.24 -4.13
N LYS A 41 -20.96 -2.42 -4.38
CA LYS A 41 -21.70 -2.72 -5.62
C LYS A 41 -22.88 -1.78 -5.87
N LYS A 42 -23.51 -1.26 -4.81
CA LYS A 42 -24.61 -0.30 -4.91
C LYS A 42 -24.27 0.97 -5.71
N PHE A 43 -22.98 1.28 -5.87
CA PHE A 43 -22.49 2.43 -6.60
C PHE A 43 -22.12 2.14 -8.06
N GLU A 44 -22.43 0.94 -8.57
CA GLU A 44 -22.06 0.50 -9.92
C GLU A 44 -22.55 1.44 -11.02
N GLN A 45 -23.77 1.97 -10.87
CA GLN A 45 -24.37 2.92 -11.82
C GLN A 45 -23.62 4.27 -11.86
N ASP A 46 -22.87 4.62 -10.82
CA ASP A 46 -22.13 5.88 -10.70
C ASP A 46 -20.65 5.76 -11.15
N TYR A 47 -20.25 4.66 -11.80
CA TYR A 47 -18.84 4.36 -12.15
C TYR A 47 -18.05 5.56 -12.68
N ARG A 48 -18.57 6.26 -13.70
CA ARG A 48 -17.87 7.39 -14.33
C ARG A 48 -17.64 8.54 -13.35
N LYS A 49 -18.68 8.88 -12.57
CA LYS A 49 -18.63 9.93 -11.56
C LYS A 49 -17.61 9.59 -10.47
N ILE A 50 -17.64 8.36 -9.98
CA ILE A 50 -16.74 7.92 -8.90
C ILE A 50 -15.30 7.89 -9.39
N ARG A 51 -15.06 7.39 -10.60
CA ARG A 51 -13.72 7.38 -11.20
C ARG A 51 -13.15 8.80 -11.32
N LEU A 52 -13.97 9.78 -11.71
CA LEU A 52 -13.56 11.19 -11.76
C LEU A 52 -13.28 11.75 -10.36
N GLU A 53 -14.13 11.45 -9.38
CA GLU A 53 -13.91 11.85 -7.99
C GLU A 53 -12.59 11.30 -7.42
N PHE A 54 -12.20 10.06 -7.75
CA PHE A 54 -10.90 9.52 -7.34
C PHE A 54 -9.72 10.17 -8.09
N ALA A 55 -9.94 10.67 -9.30
CA ALA A 55 -8.91 11.31 -10.12
C ALA A 55 -8.76 12.83 -9.90
N GLU A 56 -9.63 13.42 -9.07
CA GLU A 56 -9.77 14.86 -8.84
C GLU A 56 -8.46 15.56 -8.45
N MET A 57 -7.59 14.88 -7.70
CA MET A 57 -6.34 15.45 -7.21
C MET A 57 -5.23 15.55 -8.27
N GLY A 58 -5.45 15.02 -9.48
CA GLY A 58 -4.47 15.04 -10.57
C GLY A 58 -3.27 14.11 -10.34
N ASN A 59 -2.47 13.86 -11.38
CA ASN A 59 -1.31 12.96 -11.34
C ASN A 59 -1.63 11.54 -10.83
N THR A 60 -2.84 11.06 -11.12
CA THR A 60 -3.35 9.76 -10.69
C THR A 60 -3.79 8.88 -11.86
N LYS A 61 -3.52 7.58 -11.77
CA LYS A 61 -4.07 6.54 -12.65
C LYS A 61 -5.05 5.68 -11.86
N VAL A 62 -6.35 5.88 -12.09
CA VAL A 62 -7.41 5.22 -11.31
C VAL A 62 -7.89 3.94 -11.99
N GLY A 63 -7.79 2.82 -11.28
CA GLY A 63 -8.55 1.59 -11.49
C GLY A 63 -9.68 1.55 -10.47
N LEU A 64 -10.93 1.48 -10.93
CA LEU A 64 -12.11 1.40 -10.08
C LEU A 64 -12.78 0.05 -10.33
N PHE A 65 -13.07 -0.67 -9.26
CA PHE A 65 -13.65 -2.01 -9.26
C PHE A 65 -14.83 -2.05 -8.31
N PHE A 66 -15.87 -2.79 -8.68
CA PHE A 66 -17.01 -3.03 -7.80
C PHE A 66 -16.84 -4.37 -7.12
N TYR A 67 -17.02 -4.37 -5.80
CA TYR A 67 -16.98 -5.61 -5.04
C TYR A 67 -18.18 -6.49 -5.45
N PRO A 68 -18.00 -7.81 -5.71
CA PRO A 68 -19.10 -8.65 -6.22
C PRO A 68 -20.30 -8.77 -5.28
N ALA A 69 -20.04 -8.67 -3.96
CA ALA A 69 -21.03 -8.68 -2.89
C ALA A 69 -21.41 -7.24 -2.45
N GLU A 70 -22.02 -7.07 -1.28
CA GLU A 70 -22.51 -5.75 -0.85
C GLU A 70 -21.38 -4.74 -0.61
N ASN A 71 -20.41 -5.10 0.24
CA ASN A 71 -19.43 -4.16 0.75
C ASN A 71 -17.99 -4.66 0.60
N PRO A 72 -17.06 -3.80 0.15
CA PRO A 72 -15.65 -4.13 0.09
C PRO A 72 -15.03 -4.21 1.50
N SER A 73 -13.78 -4.65 1.54
CA SER A 73 -12.96 -4.63 2.76
C SER A 73 -12.77 -3.20 3.29
N ARG A 74 -12.53 -3.04 4.60
CA ARG A 74 -12.26 -1.73 5.23
C ARG A 74 -10.75 -1.47 5.39
N VAL A 75 -9.98 -1.94 4.43
CA VAL A 75 -8.51 -1.90 4.39
C VAL A 75 -8.06 -0.89 3.36
N VAL A 76 -7.09 -0.05 3.75
CA VAL A 76 -6.41 0.89 2.86
C VAL A 76 -4.91 0.66 2.93
N ALA A 77 -4.25 0.75 1.77
CA ALA A 77 -2.81 0.64 1.63
C ALA A 77 -2.30 1.88 0.89
N ILE A 78 -1.27 2.54 1.41
CA ILE A 78 -0.73 3.79 0.86
C ILE A 78 0.79 3.68 0.73
N GLY A 79 1.31 3.76 -0.49
CA GLY A 79 2.74 3.78 -0.78
C GLY A 79 3.48 4.96 -0.14
N ARG A 80 4.78 4.80 0.08
CA ARG A 80 5.66 5.77 0.79
C ARG A 80 5.94 7.09 0.06
N CYS A 81 5.57 7.19 -1.22
CA CYS A 81 5.81 8.38 -2.05
C CYS A 81 4.50 9.03 -2.51
N ILE A 82 3.39 8.79 -1.80
CA ILE A 82 2.09 9.40 -2.12
C ILE A 82 1.93 10.66 -1.27
N PRO A 83 1.80 11.85 -1.87
CA PRO A 83 1.57 13.09 -1.12
C PRO A 83 0.39 13.01 -0.15
N ALA A 84 0.50 13.67 1.00
CA ALA A 84 -0.52 13.65 2.06
C ALA A 84 -1.92 13.99 1.52
N TYR A 85 -2.03 15.06 0.73
CA TYR A 85 -3.31 15.52 0.18
C TYR A 85 -4.00 14.46 -0.70
N ILE A 86 -3.22 13.69 -1.47
CA ILE A 86 -3.70 12.59 -2.32
C ILE A 86 -4.16 11.43 -1.44
N ALA A 87 -3.33 11.05 -0.47
CA ALA A 87 -3.62 9.96 0.47
C ALA A 87 -4.90 10.23 1.29
N GLN A 88 -5.03 11.44 1.84
CA GLN A 88 -6.18 11.89 2.60
C GLN A 88 -7.44 11.93 1.75
N HIS A 89 -7.36 12.38 0.50
CA HIS A 89 -8.48 12.33 -0.43
C HIS A 89 -9.01 10.89 -0.59
N PHE A 90 -8.13 9.91 -0.76
CA PHE A 90 -8.53 8.51 -0.90
C PHE A 90 -9.15 7.94 0.36
N LEU A 91 -8.65 8.32 1.54
CA LEU A 91 -9.28 7.96 2.81
C LEU A 91 -10.70 8.55 2.93
N LYS A 92 -10.94 9.78 2.46
CA LYS A 92 -12.30 10.37 2.36
C LYS A 92 -13.18 9.56 1.40
N LYS A 93 -12.66 9.17 0.23
CA LYS A 93 -13.42 8.36 -0.74
C LYS A 93 -13.70 6.94 -0.22
N ALA A 94 -12.79 6.35 0.54
CA ALA A 94 -13.00 5.06 1.22
C ALA A 94 -14.18 5.13 2.20
N TRP A 95 -14.30 6.22 2.96
CA TRP A 95 -15.46 6.46 3.82
C TRP A 95 -16.77 6.51 3.03
N LYS A 96 -16.77 7.23 1.91
CA LYS A 96 -17.95 7.41 1.06
C LYS A 96 -18.39 6.12 0.35
N TYR A 97 -17.43 5.34 -0.16
CA TYR A 97 -17.72 4.27 -1.13
C TYR A 97 -17.40 2.85 -0.64
N SER A 98 -16.65 2.70 0.45
CA SER A 98 -16.07 1.41 0.90
C SER A 98 -16.25 1.14 2.40
N LEU A 99 -17.28 1.70 3.04
CA LEU A 99 -17.54 1.60 4.50
C LEU A 99 -16.45 2.18 5.42
N GLY A 100 -15.56 3.01 4.87
CA GLY A 100 -14.44 3.60 5.61
C GLY A 100 -13.29 2.66 5.90
N THR A 101 -12.35 3.15 6.70
CA THR A 101 -11.07 2.50 6.95
C THR A 101 -10.97 2.06 8.41
N THR A 102 -10.62 0.80 8.63
CA THR A 102 -10.31 0.24 9.96
C THR A 102 -8.93 -0.36 10.03
N HIS A 103 -8.31 -0.61 8.88
CA HIS A 103 -7.02 -1.27 8.79
C HIS A 103 -6.13 -0.55 7.78
N LEU A 104 -4.86 -0.40 8.14
CA LEU A 104 -3.83 0.14 7.27
C LEU A 104 -2.77 -0.91 6.98
N VAL A 105 -2.29 -0.95 5.74
CA VAL A 105 -1.22 -1.87 5.32
C VAL A 105 0.13 -1.18 5.44
N HIS A 106 1.13 -1.89 5.97
CA HIS A 106 2.49 -1.35 6.06
C HIS A 106 3.06 -1.04 4.67
N GLN A 107 3.67 0.13 4.51
CA GLN A 107 4.10 0.66 3.20
C GLN A 107 5.16 -0.20 2.51
N GLY A 108 5.90 -1.00 3.28
CA GLY A 108 6.88 -1.96 2.75
C GLY A 108 6.28 -3.14 1.99
N PHE A 109 4.96 -3.32 2.00
CA PHE A 109 4.28 -4.38 1.23
C PHE A 109 3.71 -3.91 -0.10
N VAL A 110 3.88 -2.64 -0.45
CA VAL A 110 3.26 -2.04 -1.63
C VAL A 110 4.26 -1.18 -2.40
N SER A 111 3.97 -0.97 -3.68
CA SER A 111 4.78 -0.05 -4.50
C SER A 111 4.68 1.38 -3.96
N SER A 112 5.77 2.14 -4.07
CA SER A 112 5.89 3.47 -3.46
C SER A 112 4.87 4.49 -3.96
N HIS A 113 4.39 4.35 -5.20
CA HIS A 113 3.40 5.23 -5.84
C HIS A 113 2.06 4.51 -6.08
N TRP A 114 1.73 3.50 -5.27
CA TRP A 114 0.48 2.75 -5.39
C TRP A 114 -0.37 2.89 -4.13
N ALA A 115 -1.68 3.05 -4.32
CA ALA A 115 -2.66 2.98 -3.25
C ALA A 115 -3.75 1.95 -3.57
N GLY A 116 -4.13 1.19 -2.54
CA GLY A 116 -5.27 0.29 -2.58
C GLY A 116 -6.35 0.76 -1.62
N VAL A 117 -7.59 0.89 -2.08
CA VAL A 117 -8.74 1.26 -1.27
C VAL A 117 -9.77 0.13 -1.32
N GLY A 118 -10.31 -0.26 -0.17
CA GLY A 118 -11.35 -1.28 -0.12
C GLY A 118 -10.86 -2.72 -0.38
N THR A 119 -9.54 -2.92 -0.36
CA THR A 119 -8.91 -4.12 -0.91
C THR A 119 -8.90 -5.29 0.07
N SER A 120 -9.11 -6.51 -0.43
CA SER A 120 -8.96 -7.77 0.33
C SER A 120 -7.67 -8.52 -0.03
N LEU A 121 -6.70 -7.86 -0.68
CA LEU A 121 -5.46 -8.48 -1.16
C LEU A 121 -4.50 -8.88 -0.03
N PHE A 122 -4.59 -8.25 1.15
CA PHE A 122 -3.58 -8.36 2.20
C PHE A 122 -4.03 -9.28 3.33
N SER A 123 -3.13 -10.14 3.78
CA SER A 123 -3.32 -10.96 4.98
C SER A 123 -3.33 -10.10 6.25
N GLU A 124 -3.95 -10.62 7.32
CA GLU A 124 -4.04 -9.96 8.62
C GLU A 124 -2.68 -9.46 9.15
N HIS A 125 -1.61 -10.25 9.00
CA HIS A 125 -0.28 -9.89 9.49
C HIS A 125 0.45 -8.81 8.66
N SER A 126 -0.12 -8.40 7.53
CA SER A 126 0.37 -7.30 6.69
C SER A 126 -0.33 -5.97 7.01
N MET A 127 -1.37 -6.00 7.83
CA MET A 127 -2.19 -4.84 8.18
C MET A 127 -2.25 -4.61 9.69
N SER A 128 -2.61 -3.40 10.08
CA SER A 128 -2.76 -2.97 11.47
C SER A 128 -4.11 -2.29 11.64
N SER A 129 -4.86 -2.73 12.65
CA SER A 129 -6.13 -2.09 13.03
C SER A 129 -5.87 -0.69 13.57
N ILE A 130 -6.71 0.28 13.17
CA ILE A 130 -6.66 1.65 13.66
C ILE A 130 -7.99 2.06 14.30
N SER A 131 -7.92 2.92 15.31
CA SER A 131 -9.10 3.55 15.89
C SER A 131 -9.59 4.74 15.04
N PRO A 132 -10.85 5.18 15.20
CA PRO A 132 -11.34 6.40 14.54
C PRO A 132 -10.50 7.64 14.89
N GLN A 133 -9.98 7.73 16.11
CA GLN A 133 -9.09 8.83 16.53
C GLN A 133 -7.76 8.80 15.78
N GLN A 134 -7.17 7.61 15.58
CA GLN A 134 -5.96 7.44 14.79
C GLN A 134 -6.21 7.75 13.31
N LEU A 135 -7.35 7.35 12.77
CA LEU A 135 -7.75 7.74 11.41
C LEU A 135 -7.88 9.26 11.30
N ASN A 136 -8.56 9.93 12.24
CA ASN A 136 -8.71 11.38 12.23
C ASN A 136 -7.36 12.12 12.26
N LYS A 137 -6.38 11.60 13.02
CA LYS A 137 -5.02 12.16 13.01
C LYS A 137 -4.38 12.12 11.62
N LEU A 138 -4.58 11.04 10.84
CA LEU A 138 -4.09 10.98 9.45
C LEU A 138 -4.83 11.93 8.51
N MET A 139 -6.06 12.30 8.86
CA MET A 139 -6.96 13.13 8.05
C MET A 139 -6.83 14.64 8.34
N ASP A 140 -5.95 15.03 9.26
CA ASP A 140 -5.63 16.41 9.57
C ASP A 140 -5.03 17.11 8.34
N ASP A 141 -5.73 18.11 7.81
CA ASP A 141 -5.37 18.82 6.57
C ASP A 141 -4.16 19.75 6.73
N THR A 142 -3.68 19.94 7.96
CA THR A 142 -2.46 20.69 8.25
C THR A 142 -1.18 19.86 8.10
N LEU A 143 -1.30 18.53 7.91
CA LEU A 143 -0.15 17.64 7.76
C LEU A 143 0.52 17.80 6.40
N ASP A 144 1.84 18.05 6.44
CA ASP A 144 2.69 17.83 5.27
C ASP A 144 2.88 16.32 4.98
N THR A 145 3.44 16.02 3.80
CA THR A 145 3.67 14.65 3.33
C THR A 145 4.59 13.84 4.27
N GLU A 146 5.59 14.48 4.87
CA GLU A 146 6.53 13.79 5.76
C GLU A 146 5.85 13.39 7.07
N SER A 147 5.13 14.33 7.68
CA SER A 147 4.38 14.18 8.92
C SER A 147 3.27 13.15 8.76
N PHE A 148 2.54 13.19 7.66
CA PHE A 148 1.55 12.16 7.31
C PHE A 148 2.18 10.76 7.29
N HIS A 149 3.28 10.59 6.57
CA HIS A 149 3.93 9.28 6.47
C HIS A 149 4.59 8.84 7.78
N LYS A 150 5.07 9.77 8.61
CA LYS A 150 5.56 9.46 9.96
C LYS A 150 4.46 8.86 10.82
N ILE A 151 3.27 9.47 10.81
CA ILE A 151 2.09 8.93 11.53
C ILE A 151 1.69 7.58 10.92
N TYR A 152 1.61 7.49 9.59
CA TYR A 152 1.21 6.25 8.90
C TYR A 152 2.13 5.07 9.26
N ARG A 153 3.46 5.27 9.27
CA ARG A 153 4.43 4.24 9.68
C ARG A 153 4.24 3.82 11.14
N ALA A 154 4.02 4.77 12.03
CA ALA A 154 3.75 4.47 13.45
C ALA A 154 2.46 3.64 13.62
N LEU A 155 1.43 3.89 12.80
CA LEU A 155 0.17 3.15 12.82
C LEU A 155 0.21 1.78 12.13
N THR A 156 1.26 1.49 11.36
CA THR A 156 1.39 0.25 10.58
C THR A 156 2.56 -0.63 11.01
N THR A 157 3.15 -0.32 12.17
CA THR A 157 4.24 -1.13 12.73
C THR A 157 3.75 -2.53 13.05
N GLN A 158 4.46 -3.53 12.56
CA GLN A 158 4.06 -4.92 12.69
C GLN A 158 4.43 -5.47 14.06
N LYS A 159 3.58 -6.37 14.57
CA LYS A 159 3.89 -7.12 15.78
C LYS A 159 5.04 -8.09 15.51
N GLU A 160 5.95 -8.25 16.45
CA GLU A 160 7.05 -9.23 16.34
C GLU A 160 6.54 -10.66 16.38
N LYS A 161 5.46 -10.92 17.13
CA LYS A 161 4.80 -12.22 17.26
C LYS A 161 3.35 -12.15 16.77
N VAL A 162 2.86 -13.26 16.23
CA VAL A 162 1.47 -13.43 15.78
C VAL A 162 0.88 -14.73 16.34
N SER A 163 -0.42 -14.72 16.61
CA SER A 163 -1.16 -15.93 16.99
C SER A 163 -1.55 -16.69 15.73
N ALA A 164 -1.07 -17.92 15.57
CA ALA A 164 -1.45 -18.81 14.48
C ALA A 164 -1.44 -20.26 14.96
N PHE A 165 -2.45 -21.04 14.54
CA PHE A 165 -2.61 -22.45 14.95
C PHE A 165 -2.64 -22.67 16.47
N GLY A 166 -3.15 -21.70 17.23
CA GLY A 166 -3.16 -21.74 18.71
C GLY A 166 -1.79 -21.49 19.37
N LEU A 167 -0.77 -21.10 18.60
CA LEU A 167 0.58 -20.82 19.08
C LEU A 167 0.96 -19.35 18.85
N MET A 168 1.86 -18.84 19.69
CA MET A 168 2.51 -17.54 19.48
C MET A 168 3.81 -17.73 18.70
N LEU A 169 3.80 -17.36 17.42
CA LEU A 169 4.90 -17.58 16.48
C LEU A 169 5.56 -16.25 16.09
N ASP A 170 6.79 -16.31 15.56
CA ASP A 170 7.41 -15.16 14.90
C ASP A 170 6.57 -14.69 13.73
N ASN A 171 6.40 -13.38 13.61
CA ASN A 171 5.63 -12.80 12.52
C ASN A 171 6.37 -13.02 11.20
N PRO A 172 5.84 -13.85 10.28
CA PRO A 172 6.51 -14.13 9.01
C PRO A 172 6.56 -12.91 8.08
N LYS A 173 5.81 -11.86 8.41
CA LYS A 173 5.81 -10.59 7.68
C LYS A 173 6.64 -9.52 8.36
N LEU A 174 7.30 -9.77 9.50
CA LEU A 174 8.09 -8.76 10.19
C LEU A 174 9.18 -8.22 9.26
N LEU A 175 9.14 -6.92 8.98
CA LEU A 175 10.20 -6.24 8.26
C LEU A 175 11.31 -5.90 9.26
N GLY A 176 12.54 -6.34 8.99
CA GLY A 176 13.68 -6.12 9.89
C GLY A 176 13.97 -4.63 10.15
N ASN A 177 14.52 -4.33 11.33
CA ASN A 177 14.83 -2.97 11.84
C ASN A 177 15.89 -2.18 11.03
N ASN A 178 16.38 -2.69 9.90
CA ASN A 178 17.40 -2.03 9.08
C ASN A 178 16.80 -0.96 8.14
N ARG A 179 16.05 0.00 8.68
CA ARG A 179 15.62 1.21 7.95
C ARG A 179 15.66 2.41 8.88
N ARG A 180 16.86 2.90 9.17
CA ARG A 180 17.08 4.30 9.52
C ARG A 180 17.24 5.10 8.23
#